data_AF-A0A916CLL1-F1
#
_entry.id   AF-A0A916CLL1-F1
#
_cell.length_a   1.000
_cell.length_b   1.000
_cell.length_c   1.000
_cell.angle_alpha   90.00
_cell.angle_beta   90.00
_cell.angle_gamma   90.00
#
_symmetry.space_group_name_H-M   'P 1'
#
loop_
_entity.id
_entity.type
_entity.pdbx_description
1 polymer ?
#
loop_
_entity_poly.entity_id
_entity_poly.type
_entity_poly.pdbx_seq_one_letter_code
_entity_poly.pdbx_strand_id
1 'polypeptide(L)'
;MPKSSCEKMVLQVYAILFASVLISACSPIPVPTSASLPTTPTGVFIKPTLLIKSPESISVQIDGMGLNGKKNFSLDLKRTDHQFTGFVSYSFSDWLGFATSEQEAVAVPADVVATFIATLQSTPLDNKPYLPPPTVPDAYGSTWIRIYSESQTVSFYNSAPLSPRWRITVYDEKPGSSSVPSPYAAESVIPYNAMDVLKPYQKPELEQKIINKLIEERNRKTTPIPKTP
;
A
#
# COMPACT_ATOMS: atom_id res chain seq x y z
N MET A 1 16.95 52.24 5.69
CA MET A 1 18.20 51.59 6.16
C MET A 1 18.07 50.08 5.94
N PRO A 2 18.76 49.50 4.95
CA PRO A 2 18.78 48.07 4.70
C PRO A 2 20.09 47.44 5.22
N LYS A 3 20.01 46.25 5.80
CA LYS A 3 21.11 45.28 5.94
C LYS A 3 20.45 43.90 5.82
N SER A 4 20.67 43.18 4.73
CA SER A 4 21.85 42.35 4.39
C SER A 4 21.52 40.90 4.74
N SER A 5 21.16 40.02 3.80
CA SER A 5 21.89 39.46 2.65
C SER A 5 22.66 38.18 2.99
N CYS A 6 22.63 37.27 2.00
CA CYS A 6 23.51 36.12 1.76
C CYS A 6 23.26 34.86 2.61
N GLU A 7 23.39 33.63 2.11
CA GLU A 7 23.63 33.04 0.77
C GLU A 7 23.41 31.53 0.98
N LYS A 8 22.63 30.85 0.14
CA LYS A 8 23.07 29.90 -0.89
C LYS A 8 24.24 28.96 -0.54
N MET A 9 23.93 27.67 -0.75
CA MET A 9 24.76 26.62 -1.35
C MET A 9 26.13 26.32 -0.71
N VAL A 10 26.26 25.11 -0.15
CA VAL A 10 27.51 24.35 -0.23
C VAL A 10 27.19 22.91 -0.62
N LEU A 11 27.38 22.64 -1.90
CA LEU A 11 27.63 21.32 -2.47
C LEU A 11 29.15 21.28 -2.73
N GLN A 12 29.92 20.50 -1.97
CA GLN A 12 31.30 20.16 -2.34
C GLN A 12 31.72 18.88 -1.59
N VAL A 13 31.88 17.78 -2.33
CA VAL A 13 33.17 17.23 -2.78
C VAL A 13 33.97 16.65 -1.61
N TYR A 14 33.98 15.32 -1.52
CA TYR A 14 35.05 14.59 -0.85
C TYR A 14 35.82 13.78 -1.89
N ALA A 15 36.97 14.32 -2.27
CA ALA A 15 38.10 13.61 -2.85
C ALA A 15 39.34 14.05 -2.07
N ILE A 16 40.27 13.09 -1.84
CA ILE A 16 41.72 13.17 -1.51
C ILE A 16 42.01 11.95 -0.60
N LEU A 17 42.61 10.88 -1.12
CA LEU A 17 44.05 10.64 -1.37
C LEU A 17 44.85 10.33 -0.10
N PHE A 18 45.39 9.10 -0.04
CA PHE A 18 46.70 8.83 0.55
C PHE A 18 47.55 8.00 -0.43
N ALA A 19 48.75 8.52 -0.63
CA ALA A 19 49.86 8.10 -1.48
C ALA A 19 50.53 6.81 -0.93
N SER A 20 50.87 5.80 -1.74
CA SER A 20 52.10 5.60 -2.56
C SER A 20 53.12 4.64 -1.91
N VAL A 21 53.93 3.99 -2.78
CA VAL A 21 55.17 3.18 -2.60
C VAL A 21 54.97 1.71 -3.01
N LEU A 22 55.81 1.03 -3.81
CA LEU A 22 56.66 1.31 -4.99
C LEU A 22 57.18 -0.08 -5.44
N ILE A 23 57.27 -0.29 -6.76
CA ILE A 23 58.17 -1.19 -7.52
C ILE A 23 58.02 -2.72 -7.35
N SER A 24 57.67 -3.43 -8.44
CA SER A 24 58.38 -4.67 -8.82
C SER A 24 58.07 -5.13 -10.25
N ALA A 25 59.15 -5.32 -11.02
CA ALA A 25 59.39 -6.26 -12.12
C ALA A 25 58.47 -6.33 -13.36
N CYS A 26 59.12 -6.12 -14.51
CA CYS A 26 58.71 -6.50 -15.86
C CYS A 26 58.29 -7.97 -15.99
N SER A 27 57.20 -8.20 -16.72
CA SER A 27 57.05 -9.31 -17.67
C SER A 27 56.02 -8.90 -18.74
N PRO A 28 56.24 -9.18 -20.04
CA PRO A 28 55.25 -8.92 -21.08
C PRO A 28 54.07 -9.87 -20.90
N ILE A 29 52.92 -9.33 -20.48
CA ILE A 29 51.66 -10.07 -20.45
C ILE A 29 51.18 -10.22 -21.91
N PRO A 30 50.86 -11.43 -22.36
CA PRO A 30 50.27 -11.64 -23.68
C PRO A 30 48.93 -10.90 -23.76
N VAL A 31 48.76 -10.12 -24.82
CA VAL A 31 47.51 -9.40 -25.12
C VAL A 31 46.36 -10.40 -25.16
N PRO A 32 45.34 -10.29 -24.30
CA PRO A 32 44.13 -11.09 -24.45
C PRO A 32 43.40 -10.58 -25.69
N THR A 33 43.32 -11.44 -26.70
CA THR A 33 42.40 -11.34 -27.84
C THR A 33 41.04 -10.91 -27.30
N SER A 34 40.52 -9.81 -27.82
CA SER A 34 39.19 -9.30 -27.50
C SER A 34 38.14 -10.35 -27.87
N ALA A 35 37.79 -11.22 -26.91
CA ALA A 35 36.59 -12.01 -26.98
C ALA A 35 35.42 -11.03 -26.93
N SER A 36 34.77 -10.80 -28.07
CA SER A 36 33.49 -10.13 -28.12
C SER A 36 32.55 -10.81 -27.15
N LEU A 37 32.12 -10.09 -26.10
CA LEU A 37 31.08 -10.58 -25.22
C LEU A 37 29.88 -11.01 -26.07
N PRO A 38 29.26 -12.17 -25.81
CA PRO A 38 27.99 -12.49 -26.41
C PRO A 38 26.99 -11.41 -25.98
N THR A 39 26.60 -10.54 -26.92
CA THR A 39 25.48 -9.64 -26.74
C THR A 39 24.26 -10.50 -26.49
N THR A 40 23.86 -10.61 -25.22
CA THR A 40 22.60 -11.21 -24.84
C THR A 40 21.52 -10.45 -25.60
N PRO A 41 20.65 -11.12 -26.38
CA PRO A 41 19.59 -10.44 -27.09
C PRO A 41 18.79 -9.65 -26.05
N THR A 42 18.72 -8.33 -26.24
CA THR A 42 17.89 -7.44 -25.44
C THR A 42 16.45 -7.84 -25.72
N GLY A 43 15.94 -8.79 -24.92
CA GLY A 43 14.54 -9.18 -24.96
C GLY A 43 13.70 -7.92 -24.81
N VAL A 44 12.71 -7.76 -25.69
CA VAL A 44 11.72 -6.69 -25.59
C VAL A 44 11.08 -6.79 -24.20
N PHE A 45 11.45 -5.87 -23.31
CA PHE A 45 10.83 -5.78 -22.00
C PHE A 45 9.42 -5.20 -22.17
N ILE A 46 8.45 -6.08 -22.37
CA ILE A 46 7.04 -5.69 -22.36
C ILE A 46 6.71 -5.33 -20.91
N LYS A 47 6.43 -4.05 -20.66
CA LYS A 47 6.00 -3.59 -19.35
C LYS A 47 4.75 -4.38 -18.95
N PRO A 48 4.78 -5.12 -17.83
CA PRO A 48 3.61 -5.88 -17.39
C PRO A 48 2.44 -4.90 -17.18
N THR A 49 1.29 -5.26 -17.76
CA THR A 49 0.06 -4.48 -17.66
C THR A 49 -0.95 -5.26 -16.85
N LEU A 50 -1.55 -4.61 -15.86
CA LEU A 50 -2.56 -5.22 -15.02
C LEU A 50 -3.89 -5.31 -15.77
N LEU A 51 -4.36 -6.52 -16.01
CA LEU A 51 -5.61 -6.75 -16.73
C LEU A 51 -6.67 -7.31 -15.79
N ILE A 52 -7.52 -6.44 -15.24
CA ILE A 52 -8.64 -6.83 -14.37
C ILE A 52 -9.92 -6.81 -15.21
N LYS A 53 -10.50 -7.98 -15.44
CA LYS A 53 -11.75 -8.12 -16.18
C LYS A 53 -12.85 -8.60 -15.23
N SER A 54 -14.03 -8.00 -15.34
CA SER A 54 -15.26 -8.45 -14.69
C SER A 54 -15.09 -8.84 -13.22
N PRO A 55 -14.77 -7.88 -12.32
CA PRO A 55 -14.66 -8.19 -10.90
C PRO A 55 -15.99 -8.75 -10.37
N GLU A 56 -15.92 -9.79 -9.56
CA GLU A 56 -17.06 -10.38 -8.85
C GLU A 56 -17.16 -9.84 -7.44
N SER A 57 -16.03 -9.56 -6.80
CA SER A 57 -15.99 -8.92 -5.49
C SER A 57 -14.75 -8.07 -5.29
N ILE A 58 -14.88 -7.10 -4.39
CA ILE A 58 -13.84 -6.14 -4.03
C ILE A 58 -13.80 -6.07 -2.51
N SER A 59 -12.61 -6.11 -1.94
CA SER A 59 -12.38 -5.92 -0.51
C SER A 59 -11.30 -4.85 -0.33
N VAL A 60 -11.64 -3.77 0.37
CA VAL A 60 -10.70 -2.73 0.78
C VAL A 60 -10.59 -2.76 2.30
N GLN A 61 -9.40 -2.97 2.82
CA GLN A 61 -9.13 -3.00 4.27
C GLN A 61 -8.05 -1.98 4.61
N ILE A 62 -8.29 -1.21 5.65
CA ILE A 62 -7.32 -0.27 6.20
C ILE A 62 -7.20 -0.59 7.69
N ASP A 63 -6.08 -1.16 8.07
CA ASP A 63 -5.70 -1.31 9.46
C ASP A 63 -4.87 -0.09 9.85
N GLY A 64 -5.15 0.47 11.01
CA GLY A 64 -4.41 1.57 11.58
C GLY A 64 -4.18 1.35 13.05
N MET A 65 -2.97 1.66 13.51
CA MET A 65 -2.69 1.85 14.91
C MET A 65 -2.56 3.35 15.16
N GLY A 66 -3.41 3.89 16.02
CA GLY A 66 -3.27 5.24 16.53
C GLY A 66 -2.71 5.23 17.95
N LEU A 67 -2.37 6.41 18.46
CA LEU A 67 -1.88 6.61 19.83
C LEU A 67 -2.82 6.04 20.91
N ASN A 68 -4.10 5.89 20.59
CA ASN A 68 -5.13 5.45 21.53
C ASN A 68 -5.66 4.04 21.25
N GLY A 69 -5.05 3.28 20.33
CA GLY A 69 -5.46 1.90 20.04
C GLY A 69 -5.49 1.55 18.55
N LYS A 70 -6.14 0.42 18.22
CA LYS A 70 -6.30 -0.06 16.85
C LYS A 70 -7.62 0.45 16.26
N LYS A 71 -7.58 0.85 15.00
CA LYS A 71 -8.72 1.20 14.16
C LYS A 71 -8.63 0.34 12.90
N ASN A 72 -9.69 -0.37 12.55
CA ASN A 72 -9.78 -1.04 11.26
C ASN A 72 -11.02 -0.56 10.51
N PHE A 73 -10.85 -0.38 9.21
CA PHE A 73 -11.91 -0.13 8.25
C PHE A 73 -11.93 -1.28 7.25
N SER A 74 -13.12 -1.77 6.89
CA SER A 74 -13.33 -2.71 5.80
C SER A 74 -14.48 -2.25 4.91
N LEU A 75 -14.32 -2.37 3.61
CA LEU A 75 -15.37 -2.23 2.61
C LEU A 75 -15.35 -3.50 1.74
N ASP A 76 -16.35 -4.34 1.94
CA ASP A 76 -16.49 -5.62 1.26
C ASP A 76 -17.71 -5.56 0.35
N LEU A 77 -17.49 -5.73 -0.96
CA LEU A 77 -18.46 -5.54 -2.01
C LEU A 77 -18.56 -6.78 -2.88
N LYS A 78 -19.76 -7.20 -3.22
CA LYS A 78 -20.05 -8.28 -4.18
C LYS A 78 -20.89 -7.74 -5.33
N ARG A 79 -20.56 -8.17 -6.54
CA ARG A 79 -21.28 -7.80 -7.75
C ARG A 79 -22.70 -8.35 -7.73
N THR A 80 -23.61 -7.52 -8.19
CA THR A 80 -24.97 -7.84 -8.61
C THR A 80 -25.16 -7.33 -10.05
N ASP A 81 -26.36 -7.43 -10.62
CA ASP A 81 -26.60 -7.12 -12.03
C ASP A 81 -26.13 -5.70 -12.45
N HIS A 82 -26.44 -4.69 -11.64
CA HIS A 82 -26.20 -3.27 -11.99
C HIS A 82 -25.32 -2.51 -10.98
N GLN A 83 -24.95 -3.15 -9.88
CA GLN A 83 -24.22 -2.51 -8.79
C GLN A 83 -23.41 -3.52 -8.00
N PHE A 84 -22.61 -3.04 -7.08
CA PHE A 84 -21.91 -3.82 -6.08
C PHE A 84 -22.55 -3.55 -4.72
N THR A 85 -22.92 -4.61 -4.01
CA THR A 85 -23.54 -4.50 -2.68
C THR A 85 -22.69 -5.20 -1.65
N GLY A 86 -22.70 -4.69 -0.43
CA GLY A 86 -22.09 -5.38 0.69
C GLY A 86 -22.10 -4.52 1.93
N PHE A 87 -20.99 -4.49 2.66
CA PHE A 87 -20.91 -3.82 3.95
C PHE A 87 -19.68 -2.94 4.03
N VAL A 88 -19.87 -1.77 4.64
CA VAL A 88 -18.79 -1.01 5.25
C VAL A 88 -18.77 -1.32 6.73
N SER A 89 -17.58 -1.55 7.28
CA SER A 89 -17.37 -1.88 8.68
C SER A 89 -16.24 -1.02 9.25
N TYR A 90 -16.46 -0.56 10.47
CA TYR A 90 -15.45 0.07 11.28
C TYR A 90 -15.34 -0.70 12.60
N SER A 91 -14.11 -0.86 13.07
CA SER A 91 -13.82 -1.41 14.39
C SER A 91 -12.74 -0.58 15.05
N PHE A 92 -12.89 -0.39 16.35
CA PHE A 92 -11.94 0.36 17.16
C PHE A 92 -11.72 -0.39 18.46
N SER A 93 -10.48 -0.49 18.90
CA SER A 93 -10.12 -1.04 20.20
C SER A 93 -9.06 -0.16 20.85
N ASP A 94 -9.25 0.23 22.11
CA ASP A 94 -8.25 0.97 22.87
C ASP A 94 -7.32 0.07 23.70
N TRP A 95 -6.27 0.66 24.27
CA TRP A 95 -5.28 -0.04 25.09
C TRP A 95 -5.81 -0.48 26.47
N LEU A 96 -6.97 0.05 26.88
CA LEU A 96 -7.68 -0.37 28.08
C LEU A 96 -8.55 -1.62 27.85
N GLY A 97 -8.57 -2.13 26.60
CA GLY A 97 -9.32 -3.32 26.22
C GLY A 97 -10.78 -3.05 25.87
N PHE A 98 -11.19 -1.78 25.72
CA PHE A 98 -12.51 -1.47 25.16
C PHE A 98 -12.46 -1.63 23.65
N ALA A 99 -13.36 -2.44 23.10
CA ALA A 99 -13.49 -2.65 21.67
C ALA A 99 -14.95 -2.51 21.25
N THR A 100 -15.16 -1.84 20.11
CA THR A 100 -16.48 -1.75 19.50
C THR A 100 -16.35 -1.84 17.98
N SER A 101 -17.45 -2.26 17.35
CA SER A 101 -17.54 -2.45 15.91
C SER A 101 -18.96 -2.13 15.46
N GLU A 102 -19.07 -1.50 14.30
CA GLU A 102 -20.34 -1.32 13.60
C GLU A 102 -20.14 -1.59 12.12
N GLN A 103 -21.21 -2.02 11.47
CA GLN A 103 -21.25 -2.21 10.03
C GLN A 103 -22.57 -1.66 9.48
N GLU A 104 -22.54 -1.19 8.24
CA GLU A 104 -23.71 -0.72 7.52
C GLU A 104 -23.71 -1.26 6.09
N ALA A 105 -24.90 -1.59 5.58
CA ALA A 105 -25.06 -2.01 4.20
C ALA A 105 -24.76 -0.85 3.25
N VAL A 106 -24.10 -1.14 2.14
CA VAL A 106 -23.76 -0.16 1.12
C VAL A 106 -23.98 -0.74 -0.28
N ALA A 107 -24.41 0.13 -1.18
CA ALA A 107 -24.55 -0.16 -2.61
C ALA A 107 -23.71 0.86 -3.39
N VAL A 108 -22.85 0.36 -4.28
CA VAL A 108 -21.94 1.13 -5.12
C VAL A 108 -22.31 0.86 -6.58
N PRO A 109 -22.64 1.88 -7.37
CA PRO A 109 -22.92 1.73 -8.80
C PRO A 109 -21.77 1.04 -9.57
N ALA A 110 -22.11 0.22 -10.57
CA ALA A 110 -21.11 -0.55 -11.32
C ALA A 110 -20.13 0.33 -12.12
N ASP A 111 -20.54 1.51 -12.58
CA ASP A 111 -19.71 2.51 -13.28
C ASP A 111 -18.67 3.16 -12.34
N VAL A 112 -19.04 3.41 -11.09
CA VAL A 112 -18.10 3.86 -10.04
C VAL A 112 -17.06 2.78 -9.79
N VAL A 113 -17.47 1.52 -9.66
CA VAL A 113 -16.54 0.39 -9.52
C VAL A 113 -15.67 0.24 -10.77
N ALA A 114 -16.22 0.40 -11.97
CA ALA A 114 -15.42 0.38 -13.20
C ALA A 114 -14.35 1.48 -13.20
N THR A 115 -14.67 2.68 -12.71
CA THR A 115 -13.72 3.79 -12.57
C THR A 115 -12.62 3.47 -11.54
N PHE A 116 -12.99 2.87 -10.41
CA PHE A 116 -12.05 2.38 -9.40
C PHE A 116 -11.06 1.37 -9.98
N ILE A 117 -11.56 0.36 -10.70
CA ILE A 117 -10.73 -0.68 -11.34
C ILE A 117 -9.84 -0.09 -12.43
N ALA A 118 -10.39 0.74 -13.32
CA ALA A 118 -9.63 1.39 -14.38
C ALA A 118 -8.48 2.25 -13.82
N THR A 119 -8.73 2.94 -12.70
CA THR A 119 -7.70 3.69 -11.98
C THR A 119 -6.60 2.75 -11.48
N LEU A 120 -6.95 1.64 -10.82
CA LEU A 120 -5.96 0.67 -10.35
C LEU A 120 -5.14 0.04 -11.47
N GLN A 121 -5.74 -0.22 -12.62
CA GLN A 121 -5.04 -0.79 -13.78
C GLN A 121 -3.98 0.16 -14.37
N SER A 122 -4.09 1.46 -14.12
CA SER A 122 -3.08 2.43 -14.53
C SER A 122 -1.82 2.42 -13.63
N THR A 123 -1.83 1.63 -12.55
CA THR A 123 -0.69 1.52 -11.63
C THR A 123 0.54 0.96 -12.36
N PRO A 124 1.69 1.66 -12.36
CA PRO A 124 2.91 1.16 -12.98
C PRO A 124 3.40 -0.07 -12.22
N LEU A 125 3.60 -1.17 -12.92
CA LEU A 125 4.21 -2.39 -12.39
C LEU A 125 5.72 -2.36 -12.63
N ASP A 126 6.49 -2.64 -11.58
CA ASP A 126 7.92 -2.91 -11.62
C ASP A 126 8.17 -4.37 -11.18
N ASN A 127 9.10 -5.05 -11.86
CA ASN A 127 9.50 -6.42 -11.56
C ASN A 127 10.54 -6.51 -10.43
N LYS A 128 10.88 -5.38 -9.81
CA LYS A 128 11.77 -5.35 -8.65
C LYS A 128 11.11 -5.96 -7.42
N PRO A 129 11.89 -6.52 -6.49
CA PRO A 129 11.38 -6.94 -5.19
C PRO A 129 10.68 -5.77 -4.47
N TYR A 130 9.53 -6.06 -3.85
CA TYR A 130 8.90 -5.11 -2.95
C TYR A 130 9.82 -4.87 -1.74
N LEU A 131 10.26 -3.62 -1.58
CA LEU A 131 10.98 -3.16 -0.40
C LEU A 131 10.01 -2.33 0.45
N PRO A 132 9.52 -2.86 1.59
CA PRO A 132 8.66 -2.07 2.47
C PRO A 132 9.40 -0.79 2.89
N PRO A 133 8.67 0.32 3.09
CA PRO A 133 9.27 1.51 3.68
C PRO A 133 9.92 1.16 5.03
N PRO A 134 11.01 1.86 5.43
CA PRO A 134 11.59 1.68 6.74
C PRO A 134 10.50 1.82 7.79
N THR A 135 10.41 0.87 8.71
CA THR A 135 9.44 0.90 9.81
C THR A 135 9.66 2.16 10.62
N VAL A 136 8.72 3.10 10.52
CA VAL A 136 8.61 4.20 11.48
C VAL A 136 7.94 3.61 12.72
N PRO A 137 8.53 3.75 13.93
CA PRO A 137 8.01 3.14 15.16
C PRO A 137 6.54 3.41 15.50
N ASP A 138 5.92 4.42 14.87
CA ASP A 138 4.53 4.83 15.15
C ASP A 138 3.60 4.70 13.93
N ALA A 139 4.04 4.11 12.81
CA ALA A 139 3.28 4.02 11.57
C ALA A 139 2.73 2.60 11.29
N TYR A 140 2.14 1.95 12.30
CA TYR A 140 1.60 0.59 12.17
C TYR A 140 0.21 0.57 11.54
N GLY A 141 0.11 1.00 10.28
CA GLY A 141 -1.08 0.79 9.48
C GLY A 141 -0.79 -0.04 8.25
N SER A 142 -1.76 -0.85 7.84
CA SER A 142 -1.68 -1.62 6.62
C SER A 142 -2.89 -1.33 5.74
N THR A 143 -2.70 -1.34 4.43
CA THR A 143 -3.80 -1.17 3.48
C THR A 143 -3.79 -2.32 2.51
N TRP A 144 -4.95 -2.91 2.32
CA TRP A 144 -5.20 -3.97 1.36
C TRP A 144 -6.31 -3.55 0.41
N ILE A 145 -6.09 -3.80 -0.87
CA ILE A 145 -7.14 -3.79 -1.89
C ILE A 145 -7.08 -5.14 -2.58
N ARG A 146 -8.16 -5.92 -2.49
CA ARG A 146 -8.26 -7.22 -3.14
C ARG A 146 -9.42 -7.20 -4.10
N ILE A 147 -9.16 -7.67 -5.32
CA ILE A 147 -10.15 -7.77 -6.38
C ILE A 147 -10.19 -9.22 -6.82
N TYR A 148 -11.37 -9.80 -6.73
CA TYR A 148 -11.64 -11.18 -7.09
C TYR A 148 -12.45 -11.22 -8.36
N SER A 149 -12.08 -12.11 -9.26
CA SER A 149 -12.79 -12.41 -10.50
C SER A 149 -12.70 -13.89 -10.77
N GLU A 150 -13.55 -14.43 -11.65
CA GLU A 150 -13.59 -15.85 -11.98
C GLU A 150 -12.22 -16.48 -12.31
N SER A 151 -11.32 -15.70 -12.91
CA SER A 151 -10.04 -16.21 -13.41
C SER A 151 -8.82 -15.81 -12.58
N GLN A 152 -8.96 -14.83 -11.69
CA GLN A 152 -7.81 -14.26 -10.99
C GLN A 152 -8.21 -13.48 -9.73
N THR A 153 -7.27 -13.43 -8.79
CA THR A 153 -7.26 -12.50 -7.68
C THR A 153 -6.09 -11.53 -7.82
N VAL A 154 -6.37 -10.23 -7.68
CA VAL A 154 -5.34 -9.18 -7.66
C VAL A 154 -5.34 -8.52 -6.29
N SER A 155 -4.19 -8.50 -5.63
CA SER A 155 -4.01 -7.90 -4.32
C SER A 155 -3.01 -6.75 -4.39
N PHE A 156 -3.40 -5.56 -3.95
CA PHE A 156 -2.51 -4.45 -3.64
C PHE A 156 -2.34 -4.40 -2.12
N TYR A 157 -1.10 -4.31 -1.67
CA TYR A 157 -0.74 -4.25 -0.26
C TYR A 157 0.21 -3.10 -0.01
N ASN A 158 -0.05 -2.35 1.05
CA ASN A 158 0.82 -1.32 1.57
C ASN A 158 1.01 -1.51 3.07
N SER A 159 2.26 -1.53 3.53
CA SER A 159 2.60 -1.73 4.94
C SER A 159 2.78 -0.42 5.73
N ALA A 160 2.57 0.73 5.10
CA ALA A 160 2.64 2.02 5.79
C ALA A 160 1.62 3.00 5.21
N PRO A 161 0.75 3.61 6.04
CA PRO A 161 -0.14 4.66 5.57
C PRO A 161 0.68 5.79 4.93
N LEU A 162 0.22 6.30 3.78
CA LEU A 162 0.85 7.38 3.00
C LEU A 162 2.12 7.01 2.20
N SER A 163 2.66 5.80 2.35
CA SER A 163 3.79 5.36 1.51
C SER A 163 3.31 5.13 0.08
N PRO A 164 3.97 5.67 -0.97
CA PRO A 164 3.61 5.32 -2.35
C PRO A 164 4.04 3.90 -2.74
N ARG A 165 4.69 3.14 -1.84
CA ARG A 165 5.22 1.81 -2.15
C ARG A 165 4.18 0.73 -1.90
N TRP A 166 3.75 0.10 -2.97
CA TRP A 166 2.79 -1.00 -3.00
C TRP A 166 3.46 -2.29 -3.43
N ARG A 167 3.06 -3.38 -2.79
CA ARG A 167 3.23 -4.75 -3.30
C ARG A 167 1.96 -5.13 -4.03
N ILE A 168 2.09 -5.59 -5.27
CA ILE A 168 0.96 -6.03 -6.10
C ILE A 168 1.18 -7.50 -6.41
N THR A 169 0.22 -8.35 -6.06
CA THR A 169 0.30 -9.78 -6.34
C THR A 169 -0.86 -10.19 -7.22
N VAL A 170 -0.56 -10.90 -8.31
CA VAL A 170 -1.57 -11.50 -9.19
C VAL A 170 -1.56 -13.02 -8.97
N TYR A 171 -2.71 -13.56 -8.62
CA TYR A 171 -2.97 -14.98 -8.43
C TYR A 171 -3.88 -15.45 -9.57
N ASP A 172 -3.39 -16.35 -10.42
CA ASP A 172 -4.24 -17.01 -11.42
C ASP A 172 -5.03 -18.12 -10.73
N GLU A 173 -6.36 -18.10 -10.84
CA GLU A 173 -7.24 -19.09 -10.19
C GLU A 173 -7.64 -20.26 -11.11
N LYS A 174 -6.86 -20.49 -12.19
CA LYS A 174 -7.16 -21.57 -13.13
C LYS A 174 -7.16 -22.94 -12.42
N PRO A 175 -8.21 -23.78 -12.60
CA PRO A 175 -8.24 -25.13 -12.07
C PRO A 175 -7.00 -25.93 -12.52
N GLY A 176 -6.23 -26.48 -11.57
CA GLY A 176 -5.01 -27.24 -11.83
C GLY A 176 -3.73 -26.41 -11.99
N SER A 177 -3.78 -25.10 -11.78
CA SER A 177 -2.62 -24.22 -11.87
C SER A 177 -1.83 -24.19 -10.55
N SER A 178 -0.62 -24.77 -10.55
CA SER A 178 0.43 -24.47 -9.55
C SER A 178 1.14 -23.14 -9.86
N SER A 179 0.40 -22.13 -10.30
CA SER A 179 0.97 -20.82 -10.64
C SER A 179 1.47 -20.15 -9.37
N VAL A 180 2.80 -20.06 -9.26
CA VAL A 180 3.46 -19.19 -8.28
C VAL A 180 2.92 -17.78 -8.50
N PRO A 181 2.34 -17.13 -7.47
CA PRO A 181 1.82 -15.77 -7.61
C PRO A 181 2.93 -14.87 -8.14
N SER A 182 2.59 -13.95 -9.06
CA SER A 182 3.57 -13.00 -9.59
C SER A 182 3.59 -11.76 -8.69
N PRO A 183 4.67 -11.51 -7.92
CA PRO A 183 4.79 -10.30 -7.11
C PRO A 183 5.40 -9.19 -7.96
N TYR A 184 4.74 -8.05 -7.97
CA TYR A 184 5.20 -6.80 -8.53
C TYR A 184 5.36 -5.77 -7.42
N ALA A 185 6.29 -4.84 -7.60
CA ALA A 185 6.35 -3.62 -6.81
C ALA A 185 5.76 -2.47 -7.63
N ALA A 186 5.20 -1.48 -6.94
CA ALA A 186 4.84 -0.20 -7.53
C ALA A 186 5.20 0.93 -6.57
N GLU A 187 5.80 2.00 -7.09
CA GLU A 187 5.97 3.25 -6.37
C GLU A 187 5.04 4.28 -7.01
N SER A 188 3.82 4.37 -6.49
CA SER A 188 2.73 5.16 -7.09
C SER A 188 1.65 5.54 -6.09
N VAL A 189 1.09 6.74 -6.28
CA VAL A 189 -0.10 7.23 -5.56
C VAL A 189 -1.41 6.70 -6.14
N ILE A 190 -1.38 6.05 -7.32
CA ILE A 190 -2.56 5.60 -8.05
C ILE A 190 -3.49 4.71 -7.23
N PRO A 191 -3.02 3.73 -6.44
CA PRO A 191 -3.94 2.94 -5.62
C PRO A 191 -4.66 3.76 -4.55
N TYR A 192 -4.05 4.83 -4.01
CA TYR A 192 -4.76 5.76 -3.12
C TYR A 192 -5.81 6.57 -3.88
N ASN A 193 -5.48 7.09 -5.06
CA ASN A 193 -6.45 7.80 -5.89
C ASN A 193 -7.64 6.92 -6.28
N ALA A 194 -7.41 5.61 -6.48
CA ALA A 194 -8.50 4.67 -6.68
C ALA A 194 -9.41 4.61 -5.44
N MET A 195 -8.85 4.53 -4.24
CA MET A 195 -9.65 4.53 -3.00
C MET A 195 -10.50 5.81 -2.84
N ASP A 196 -10.04 6.96 -3.34
CA ASP A 196 -10.82 8.20 -3.33
C ASP A 196 -12.13 8.10 -4.15
N VAL A 197 -12.16 7.27 -5.20
CA VAL A 197 -13.38 6.97 -5.97
C VAL A 197 -14.45 6.33 -5.10
N LEU A 198 -14.04 5.51 -4.12
CA LEU A 198 -14.94 4.81 -3.20
C LEU A 198 -15.25 5.63 -1.93
N LYS A 199 -14.61 6.78 -1.73
CA LYS A 199 -14.75 7.61 -0.52
C LYS A 199 -16.20 7.98 -0.17
N PRO A 200 -17.09 8.34 -1.12
CA PRO A 200 -18.48 8.63 -0.80
C PRO A 200 -19.24 7.46 -0.16
N TYR A 201 -18.75 6.22 -0.34
CA TYR A 201 -19.37 4.98 0.14
C TYR A 201 -18.77 4.48 1.47
N GLN A 202 -17.80 5.22 2.03
CA GLN A 202 -17.14 4.84 3.29
C GLN A 202 -17.97 5.17 4.54
N LYS A 203 -19.09 5.91 4.43
CA LYS A 203 -19.99 6.21 5.57
C LYS A 203 -19.25 6.81 6.79
N PRO A 204 -18.60 7.99 6.67
CA PRO A 204 -17.84 8.61 7.77
C PRO A 204 -18.67 8.83 9.05
N GLU A 205 -19.99 8.97 8.94
CA GLU A 205 -20.93 9.01 10.05
C GLU A 205 -20.92 7.73 10.92
N LEU A 206 -20.68 6.56 10.32
CA LEU A 206 -20.55 5.28 11.02
C LEU A 206 -19.29 5.26 11.89
N GLU A 207 -18.19 5.81 11.38
CA GLU A 207 -16.95 5.99 12.13
C GLU A 207 -17.19 6.87 13.36
N GLN A 208 -17.82 8.03 13.18
CA GLN A 208 -18.10 8.96 14.28
C GLN A 208 -19.03 8.32 15.33
N LYS A 209 -20.02 7.54 14.90
CA LYS A 209 -20.93 6.79 15.80
C LYS A 209 -20.16 5.84 16.72
N ILE A 210 -19.19 5.10 16.17
CA ILE A 210 -18.33 4.21 16.96
C ILE A 210 -17.48 4.99 17.97
N ILE A 211 -16.84 6.06 17.52
CA ILE A 211 -16.00 6.89 18.40
C ILE A 211 -16.83 7.39 19.59
N ASN A 212 -18.05 7.86 19.35
CA ASN A 212 -18.95 8.31 20.41
C ASN A 212 -19.30 7.16 21.38
N LYS A 213 -19.64 5.96 20.86
CA LYS A 213 -19.91 4.78 21.69
C LYS A 213 -18.74 4.39 22.59
N LEU A 214 -17.51 4.46 22.08
CA LEU A 214 -16.32 4.18 22.89
C LEU A 214 -16.12 5.20 24.01
N ILE A 215 -16.34 6.49 23.72
CA ILE A 215 -16.23 7.55 24.72
C ILE A 215 -17.30 7.35 25.81
N GLU A 216 -18.54 7.05 25.43
CA GLU A 216 -19.63 6.77 26.37
C GLU A 216 -19.33 5.55 27.24
N GLU A 217 -18.86 4.45 26.65
CA GLU A 217 -18.53 3.24 27.41
C GLU A 217 -17.37 3.47 28.40
N ARG A 218 -16.35 4.22 27.96
CA ARG A 218 -15.23 4.62 28.82
C ARG A 218 -15.75 5.44 30.01
N ASN A 219 -16.52 6.50 29.75
CA ASN A 219 -17.06 7.37 30.79
C ASN A 219 -17.92 6.60 31.80
N ARG A 220 -18.74 5.65 31.33
CA ARG A 220 -19.55 4.79 32.20
C ARG A 220 -18.69 3.97 33.17
N LYS A 221 -17.55 3.44 32.70
CA LYS A 221 -16.68 2.56 33.50
C LYS A 221 -15.69 3.32 34.38
N THR A 222 -15.38 4.58 34.08
CA THR A 222 -14.47 5.42 34.87
C THR A 222 -15.18 6.32 35.88
N THR A 223 -16.52 6.38 35.86
CA THR A 223 -17.29 7.14 36.87
C THR A 223 -17.24 6.41 38.21
N PRO A 224 -16.71 7.01 39.29
CA PRO A 224 -16.68 6.38 40.61
C PRO A 224 -18.10 6.11 41.09
N ILE A 225 -18.37 4.88 41.55
CA ILE A 225 -19.62 4.59 42.26
C ILE A 225 -19.61 5.44 43.53
N PRO A 226 -20.63 6.31 43.78
CA PRO A 226 -20.71 7.05 45.02
C PRO A 226 -20.72 6.04 46.17
N LYS A 227 -19.78 6.14 47.10
CA LYS A 227 -19.86 5.38 48.35
C LYS A 227 -21.08 5.92 49.09
N THR A 228 -22.13 5.10 49.20
CA THR A 228 -23.28 5.41 50.04
C THR A 228 -22.78 5.56 51.48
N PRO A 229 -23.10 6.66 52.19
CA PRO A 229 -22.67 6.90 53.56
C PRO A 229 -23.26 5.89 54.55
#